data_AF-A0A3P7E6X3-F1
#
_entry.id   AF-A0A3P7E6X3-F1
#
_cell.length_a   1.000
_cell.length_b   1.000
_cell.length_c   1.000
_cell.angle_alpha   90.00
_cell.angle_beta   90.00
_cell.angle_gamma   90.00
#
_symmetry.space_group_name_H-M   'P 1'
#
loop_
_entity.id
_entity.type
_entity.pdbx_description
1 polymer ?
#
loop_
_entity_poly.entity_id
_entity_poly.type
_entity_poly.pdbx_seq_one_letter_code
_entity_poly.pdbx_strand_id
1 'polypeptide(L)'
;MHNPAVAAANVLTGFAKRKDMLQPILEFSLNMLNGSDVNPRDQEGALRILGELFAALTKSKKYRCAVDELVDGFIISKIAHPIRFIRCRACWTIRQFASGKLSGGRITHIYDELVKRLADVDEELPVKVEAAMAIQHMLEAQTKYRSVLKPHVHAVVIEVLRLVARAEIEEMTSVMEVLLEDFVEDIIPIAVNANIFLQISLSENQEDDRTVTVMGILTTLGSVLDMVEDNQDVLYHIEEQVRRVIKSVLDRGQIDYYEEVLALANSVITYSISEPMWEIFFDIHKLAISQDGIVFVDLMPVLHSYLTVDTDGFLARPERLRA
;
A
#
# COMPACT_ATOMS: atom_id res chain seq x y z
N MET A 1 -4.86 10.80 -25.06
CA MET A 1 -5.77 11.75 -25.74
C MET A 1 -6.65 12.42 -24.69
N HIS A 2 -6.92 13.72 -24.84
CA HIS A 2 -7.45 14.65 -23.83
C HIS A 2 -8.54 14.07 -22.91
N ASN A 3 -8.20 13.82 -21.64
CA ASN A 3 -9.21 13.52 -20.62
C ASN A 3 -10.04 14.81 -20.38
N PRO A 4 -11.35 14.82 -20.68
CA PRO A 4 -12.18 16.01 -20.52
C PRO A 4 -12.25 16.50 -19.08
N ALA A 5 -12.15 15.59 -18.09
CA ALA A 5 -12.11 15.96 -16.67
C ALA A 5 -10.83 16.72 -16.31
N VAL A 6 -9.69 16.34 -16.89
CA VAL A 6 -8.41 17.05 -16.71
C VAL A 6 -8.45 18.41 -17.40
N ALA A 7 -9.04 18.49 -18.59
CA ALA A 7 -9.23 19.77 -19.27
C ALA A 7 -10.12 20.72 -18.45
N ALA A 8 -11.22 20.23 -17.87
CA ALA A 8 -12.08 21.02 -17.00
C ALA A 8 -11.35 21.51 -15.73
N ALA A 9 -10.57 20.64 -15.09
CA ALA A 9 -9.72 21.01 -13.95
C ALA A 9 -8.69 22.10 -14.31
N ASN A 10 -8.03 21.98 -15.46
CA ASN A 10 -7.08 22.99 -15.93
C ASN A 10 -7.74 24.35 -16.20
N VAL A 11 -8.95 24.34 -16.76
CA VAL A 11 -9.75 25.56 -16.98
C VAL A 11 -10.12 26.19 -15.62
N LEU A 12 -10.63 25.39 -14.68
CA LEU A 12 -10.99 25.83 -13.33
C LEU A 12 -9.80 26.47 -12.60
N THR A 13 -8.66 25.77 -12.54
CA THR A 13 -7.44 26.27 -11.89
C THR A 13 -6.86 27.49 -12.60
N GLY A 14 -7.01 27.57 -13.93
CA GLY A 14 -6.70 28.77 -14.71
C GLY A 14 -7.57 29.97 -14.35
N PHE A 15 -8.88 29.78 -14.19
CA PHE A 15 -9.80 30.83 -13.74
C PHE A 15 -9.51 31.28 -12.32
N ALA A 16 -9.23 30.35 -11.40
CA ALA A 16 -8.93 30.66 -10.00
C ALA A 16 -7.69 31.58 -9.82
N LYS A 17 -6.77 31.59 -10.80
CA LYS A 17 -5.60 32.50 -10.81
C LYS A 17 -5.94 33.92 -11.25
N ARG A 18 -7.09 34.14 -11.89
CA ARG A 18 -7.52 35.49 -12.28
C ARG A 18 -7.99 36.26 -11.05
N LYS A 19 -7.76 37.58 -11.06
CA LYS A 19 -8.15 38.47 -9.97
C LYS A 19 -9.64 38.30 -9.66
N ASP A 20 -9.96 38.21 -8.37
CA ASP A 20 -11.33 38.17 -7.84
C ASP A 20 -12.20 36.97 -8.30
N MET A 21 -11.63 35.96 -8.98
CA MET A 21 -12.37 34.77 -9.45
C MET A 21 -12.44 33.62 -8.44
N LEU A 22 -11.45 33.49 -7.56
CA LEU A 22 -11.42 32.39 -6.59
C LEU A 22 -12.58 32.45 -5.59
N GLN A 23 -12.97 33.66 -5.16
CA GLN A 23 -14.03 33.86 -4.18
C GLN A 23 -15.40 33.36 -4.69
N PRO A 24 -15.90 33.78 -5.87
CA PRO A 24 -17.17 33.27 -6.41
C PRO A 24 -17.18 31.76 -6.64
N ILE A 25 -16.05 31.18 -7.09
CA ILE A 25 -15.92 29.73 -7.30
C ILE A 25 -16.03 28.98 -5.98
N LEU A 26 -15.37 29.48 -4.93
CA LEU A 26 -15.46 28.91 -3.59
C LEU A 26 -16.90 29.00 -3.07
N GLU A 27 -17.52 30.17 -3.12
CA GLU A 27 -18.91 30.38 -2.68
C GLU A 27 -19.90 29.44 -3.41
N PHE A 28 -19.76 29.29 -4.73
CA PHE A 28 -20.54 28.33 -5.50
C PHE A 28 -20.36 26.90 -4.97
N SER A 29 -19.12 26.48 -4.72
CA SER A 29 -18.81 25.13 -4.24
C SER A 29 -19.37 24.88 -2.84
N LEU A 30 -19.24 25.86 -1.93
CA LEU A 30 -19.76 25.75 -0.56
C LEU A 30 -21.30 25.70 -0.54
N ASN A 31 -21.96 26.45 -1.41
CA ASN A 31 -23.42 26.40 -1.55
C ASN A 31 -23.90 25.02 -2.01
N MET A 32 -23.18 24.37 -2.92
CA MET A 32 -23.49 23.00 -3.36
C MET A 32 -23.29 21.97 -2.25
N LEU A 33 -22.32 22.16 -1.35
CA LEU A 33 -22.05 21.22 -0.25
C LEU A 33 -23.03 21.32 0.93
N ASN A 34 -23.60 22.52 1.16
CA ASN A 34 -24.52 22.81 2.27
C ASN A 34 -26.00 22.55 1.96
N GLY A 35 -26.40 22.51 0.69
CA GLY A 35 -27.81 22.38 0.35
C GLY A 35 -28.36 20.98 0.65
N SER A 36 -29.46 20.91 1.41
CA SER A 36 -30.14 19.67 1.79
C SER A 36 -30.71 18.91 0.59
N ASP A 37 -31.15 19.62 -0.44
CA ASP A 37 -31.79 19.08 -1.64
C ASP A 37 -30.87 19.05 -2.87
N VAL A 38 -29.56 19.26 -2.66
CA VAL A 38 -28.60 19.25 -3.76
C VAL A 38 -28.37 17.82 -4.23
N ASN A 39 -28.36 17.62 -5.55
CA ASN A 39 -28.06 16.32 -6.13
C ASN A 39 -26.70 15.80 -5.61
N PRO A 40 -26.61 14.55 -5.13
CA PRO A 40 -25.35 13.95 -4.72
C PRO A 40 -24.20 14.09 -5.75
N ARG A 41 -24.53 14.13 -7.05
CA ARG A 41 -23.54 14.36 -8.12
C ARG A 41 -22.97 15.77 -8.10
N ASP A 42 -23.79 16.77 -7.81
CA ASP A 42 -23.34 18.17 -7.72
C ASP A 42 -22.51 18.38 -6.44
N GLN A 43 -22.84 17.67 -5.35
CA GLN A 43 -22.01 17.63 -4.14
C GLN A 43 -20.64 17.01 -4.41
N GLU A 44 -20.59 15.88 -5.13
CA GLU A 44 -19.33 15.27 -5.56
C GLU A 44 -18.51 16.23 -6.45
N GLY A 45 -19.17 16.90 -7.40
CA GLY A 45 -18.56 17.92 -8.24
C GLY A 45 -18.01 19.11 -7.45
N ALA A 46 -18.69 19.52 -6.38
CA ALA A 46 -18.20 20.58 -5.49
C ALA A 46 -16.96 20.16 -4.70
N LEU A 47 -16.92 18.92 -4.17
CA LEU A 47 -15.71 18.37 -3.55
C LEU A 47 -14.55 18.32 -4.56
N ARG A 48 -14.83 17.89 -5.80
CA ARG A 48 -13.85 17.89 -6.89
C ARG A 48 -13.30 19.28 -7.18
N ILE A 49 -14.14 20.31 -7.22
CA ILE A 49 -13.71 21.70 -7.38
C ILE A 49 -12.80 22.10 -6.22
N LEU A 50 -13.19 21.85 -4.96
CA LEU A 50 -12.36 22.20 -3.80
C LEU A 50 -10.99 21.53 -3.86
N GLY A 51 -10.95 20.23 -4.16
CA GLY A 51 -9.70 19.49 -4.26
C GLY A 51 -8.81 19.98 -5.40
N GLU A 52 -9.35 20.43 -6.54
CA GLU A 52 -8.56 21.08 -7.61
C GLU A 52 -8.03 22.47 -7.23
N LEU A 53 -8.72 23.16 -6.33
CA LEU A 53 -8.33 24.49 -5.85
C LEU A 53 -7.34 24.45 -4.68
N PHE A 54 -6.93 23.27 -4.21
CA PHE A 54 -6.07 23.12 -3.03
C PHE A 54 -4.82 24.01 -3.11
N ALA A 55 -4.12 24.04 -4.24
CA ALA A 55 -2.90 24.82 -4.42
C ALA A 55 -3.16 26.34 -4.34
N ALA A 56 -4.28 26.82 -4.89
CA ALA A 56 -4.66 28.22 -4.83
C ALA A 56 -5.04 28.63 -3.39
N LEU A 57 -5.74 27.76 -2.67
CA LEU A 57 -6.19 28.00 -1.30
C LEU A 57 -5.03 27.93 -0.29
N THR A 58 -4.20 26.91 -0.38
CA THR A 58 -3.08 26.67 0.56
C THR A 58 -1.90 27.64 0.37
N LYS A 59 -1.65 28.12 -0.85
CA LYS A 59 -0.56 29.08 -1.13
C LYS A 59 -0.98 30.54 -0.95
N SER A 60 -2.28 30.84 -0.99
CA SER A 60 -2.77 32.22 -0.86
C SER A 60 -2.68 32.73 0.58
N LYS A 61 -2.08 33.92 0.77
CA LYS A 61 -2.08 34.61 2.07
C LYS A 61 -3.49 34.91 2.60
N LYS A 62 -4.46 35.11 1.71
CA LYS A 62 -5.85 35.43 2.07
C LYS A 62 -6.62 34.20 2.56
N TYR A 63 -6.43 33.05 1.91
CA TYR A 63 -7.25 31.86 2.15
C TYR A 63 -6.59 30.82 3.04
N ARG A 64 -5.26 30.80 3.14
CA ARG A 64 -4.52 29.74 3.85
C ARG A 64 -4.95 29.56 5.31
N CYS A 65 -5.34 30.62 6.00
CA CYS A 65 -5.80 30.53 7.39
C CYS A 65 -7.21 29.91 7.51
N ALA A 66 -8.03 29.99 6.46
CA ALA A 66 -9.38 29.43 6.43
C ALA A 66 -9.41 27.98 5.91
N VAL A 67 -8.27 27.44 5.46
CA VAL A 67 -8.19 26.06 4.94
C VAL A 67 -8.57 25.04 6.04
N ASP A 68 -8.14 25.26 7.27
CA ASP A 68 -8.45 24.36 8.39
C ASP A 68 -9.97 24.29 8.63
N GLU A 69 -10.64 25.44 8.68
CA GLU A 69 -12.10 25.56 8.85
C GLU A 69 -12.88 25.00 7.64
N LEU A 70 -12.36 25.21 6.43
CA LEU A 70 -12.94 24.65 5.20
C LEU A 70 -12.93 23.12 5.24
N VAL A 71 -11.80 22.52 5.61
CA VAL A 71 -11.65 21.06 5.67
C VAL A 71 -12.59 20.47 6.73
N ASP A 72 -12.61 21.07 7.92
CA ASP A 72 -13.45 20.63 9.04
C ASP A 72 -14.95 20.74 8.71
N GLY A 73 -15.39 21.90 8.21
CA GLY A 73 -16.80 22.18 7.97
C GLY A 73 -17.41 21.44 6.78
N PHE A 74 -16.62 21.15 5.74
CA PHE A 74 -17.17 20.75 4.44
C PHE A 74 -16.64 19.42 3.89
N ILE A 75 -15.48 18.94 4.35
CA ILE A 75 -14.78 17.82 3.71
C ILE A 75 -14.76 16.60 4.62
N ILE A 76 -14.33 16.74 5.89
CA ILE A 76 -14.18 15.60 6.82
C ILE A 76 -15.50 14.84 6.98
N SER A 77 -16.62 15.55 7.20
CA SER A 77 -17.94 14.93 7.36
C SER A 77 -18.40 14.14 6.14
N LYS A 78 -17.85 14.42 4.96
CA LYS A 78 -18.18 13.70 3.71
C LYS A 78 -17.44 12.38 3.56
N ILE A 79 -16.39 12.12 4.36
CA ILE A 79 -15.71 10.82 4.43
C ILE A 79 -16.70 9.75 4.92
N ALA A 80 -17.56 10.09 5.88
CA ALA A 80 -18.61 9.21 6.42
C ALA A 80 -19.96 9.31 5.68
N HIS A 81 -20.00 9.89 4.47
CA HIS A 81 -21.26 10.10 3.76
C HIS A 81 -21.96 8.76 3.39
N PRO A 82 -23.30 8.67 3.41
CA PRO A 82 -24.00 7.43 3.06
C PRO A 82 -23.73 6.91 1.64
N ILE A 83 -23.43 7.83 0.71
CA ILE A 83 -23.20 7.51 -0.70
C ILE A 83 -21.71 7.29 -0.98
N ARG A 84 -21.36 6.10 -1.47
CA ARG A 84 -19.98 5.64 -1.73
C ARG A 84 -19.11 6.57 -2.57
N PHE A 85 -19.63 7.12 -3.67
CA PHE A 85 -18.81 7.96 -4.56
C PHE A 85 -18.50 9.33 -3.93
N ILE A 86 -19.33 9.80 -2.98
CA ILE A 86 -19.05 10.99 -2.19
C ILE A 86 -17.94 10.68 -1.18
N ARG A 87 -17.99 9.52 -0.50
CA ARG A 87 -16.90 9.08 0.40
C ARG A 87 -15.56 9.00 -0.32
N CYS A 88 -15.55 8.31 -1.47
CA CYS A 88 -14.39 8.18 -2.34
C CYS A 88 -13.82 9.57 -2.71
N ARG A 89 -14.68 10.47 -3.21
CA ARG A 89 -14.25 11.84 -3.54
C ARG A 89 -13.78 12.64 -2.32
N ALA A 90 -14.40 12.46 -1.16
CA ALA A 90 -13.98 13.14 0.07
C ALA A 90 -12.57 12.71 0.50
N CYS A 91 -12.27 11.40 0.47
CA CYS A 91 -10.92 10.88 0.74
C CYS A 91 -9.90 11.46 -0.25
N TRP A 92 -10.22 11.44 -1.55
CA TRP A 92 -9.39 12.07 -2.58
C TRP A 92 -9.17 13.57 -2.31
N THR A 93 -10.20 14.28 -1.84
CA THR A 93 -10.13 15.71 -1.56
C THR A 93 -9.23 15.98 -0.35
N ILE A 94 -9.35 15.19 0.73
CA ILE A 94 -8.45 15.25 1.89
C ILE A 94 -6.99 15.06 1.45
N ARG A 95 -6.73 14.09 0.56
CA ARG A 95 -5.39 13.86 -0.01
C ARG A 95 -4.81 15.15 -0.62
N GLN A 96 -5.61 15.92 -1.36
CA GLN A 96 -5.14 17.20 -1.94
C GLN A 96 -4.78 18.24 -0.87
N PHE A 97 -5.53 18.28 0.23
CA PHE A 97 -5.32 19.22 1.33
C PHE A 97 -4.32 18.74 2.38
N ALA A 98 -3.71 17.56 2.22
CA ALA A 98 -2.77 16.99 3.18
C ALA A 98 -1.58 17.93 3.47
N SER A 99 -1.10 18.69 2.47
CA SER A 99 -0.03 19.70 2.63
C SER A 99 -0.50 21.06 3.21
N GLY A 100 -1.78 21.18 3.54
CA GLY A 100 -2.38 22.36 4.15
C GLY A 100 -1.90 22.63 5.56
N LYS A 101 -2.15 23.85 6.06
CA LYS A 101 -2.01 24.16 7.48
C LYS A 101 -3.24 23.66 8.21
N LEU A 102 -3.18 22.44 8.73
CA LEU A 102 -4.25 21.83 9.51
C LEU A 102 -3.89 21.84 11.00
N SER A 103 -4.88 22.03 11.86
CA SER A 103 -4.68 21.93 13.31
C SER A 103 -4.57 20.47 13.75
N GLY A 104 -3.85 20.22 14.85
CA GLY A 104 -3.59 18.85 15.32
C GLY A 104 -4.86 18.03 15.56
N GLY A 105 -5.89 18.64 16.17
CA GLY A 105 -7.18 17.98 16.35
C GLY A 105 -7.88 17.60 15.04
N ARG A 106 -7.65 18.36 13.96
CA ARG A 106 -8.23 18.09 12.62
C ARG A 106 -7.49 16.95 11.96
N ILE A 107 -6.17 16.94 12.08
CA ILE A 107 -5.33 15.84 11.58
C ILE A 107 -5.71 14.53 12.28
N THR A 108 -5.93 14.53 13.59
CA THR A 108 -6.41 13.34 14.31
C THR A 108 -7.76 12.86 13.81
N HIS A 109 -8.74 13.77 13.68
CA HIS A 109 -10.06 13.41 13.16
C HIS A 109 -9.99 12.87 11.72
N ILE A 110 -9.12 13.42 10.87
CA ILE A 110 -8.89 12.92 9.51
C ILE A 110 -8.36 11.49 9.55
N TYR A 111 -7.33 11.20 10.36
CA TYR A 111 -6.81 9.85 10.48
C TYR A 111 -7.89 8.87 10.95
N ASP A 112 -8.66 9.22 11.97
CA ASP A 112 -9.74 8.37 12.49
C ASP A 112 -10.76 8.02 11.40
N GLU A 113 -11.22 9.01 10.63
CA GLU A 113 -12.19 8.79 9.56
C GLU A 113 -11.61 8.00 8.38
N LEU A 114 -10.38 8.28 7.95
CA LEU A 114 -9.74 7.54 6.87
C LEU A 114 -9.49 6.08 7.25
N VAL A 115 -8.99 5.83 8.46
CA VAL A 115 -8.77 4.47 8.99
C VAL A 115 -10.09 3.71 9.04
N LYS A 116 -11.18 4.35 9.50
CA LYS A 116 -12.51 3.71 9.52
C LYS A 116 -13.00 3.31 8.14
N ARG A 117 -12.67 4.05 7.06
CA ARG A 117 -13.04 3.63 5.69
C ARG A 117 -12.15 2.49 5.20
N LEU A 118 -10.85 2.61 5.41
CA LEU A 118 -9.90 1.59 4.98
C LEU A 118 -10.18 0.23 5.65
N ALA A 119 -10.44 0.23 6.97
CA ALA A 119 -10.66 -0.96 7.79
C ALA A 119 -12.10 -1.49 7.80
N ASP A 120 -13.05 -0.80 7.16
CA ASP A 120 -14.43 -1.27 7.08
C ASP A 120 -14.53 -2.44 6.08
N VAL A 121 -15.04 -3.57 6.53
CA VAL A 121 -15.13 -4.80 5.73
C VAL A 121 -16.12 -4.64 4.57
N ASP A 122 -17.16 -3.83 4.76
CA ASP A 122 -18.24 -3.62 3.79
C ASP A 122 -17.98 -2.41 2.86
N GLU A 123 -16.87 -1.69 3.05
CA GLU A 123 -16.53 -0.49 2.26
C GLU A 123 -16.07 -0.85 0.84
N GLU A 124 -16.51 -0.08 -0.15
CA GLU A 124 -16.18 -0.36 -1.54
C GLU A 124 -14.71 -0.11 -1.86
N LEU A 125 -14.14 -0.98 -2.70
CA LEU A 125 -12.71 -0.95 -3.09
C LEU A 125 -12.20 0.45 -3.48
N PRO A 126 -12.88 1.25 -4.33
CA PRO A 126 -12.38 2.59 -4.68
C PRO A 126 -12.30 3.57 -3.50
N VAL A 127 -13.14 3.40 -2.47
CA VAL A 127 -13.10 4.24 -1.26
C VAL A 127 -11.89 3.85 -0.41
N LYS A 128 -11.64 2.53 -0.24
CA LYS A 128 -10.46 2.03 0.48
C LYS A 128 -9.15 2.52 -0.13
N VAL A 129 -9.04 2.46 -1.46
CA VAL A 129 -7.85 2.92 -2.19
C VAL A 129 -7.60 4.41 -1.97
N GLU A 130 -8.63 5.25 -2.14
CA GLU A 130 -8.48 6.68 -1.89
C GLU A 130 -8.21 7.01 -0.42
N ALA A 131 -8.76 6.22 0.52
CA ALA A 131 -8.44 6.37 1.94
C ALA A 131 -6.98 6.03 2.24
N ALA A 132 -6.45 4.93 1.68
CA ALA A 132 -5.05 4.54 1.82
C ALA A 132 -4.10 5.59 1.23
N MET A 133 -4.38 6.09 0.01
CA MET A 133 -3.59 7.17 -0.59
C MET A 133 -3.65 8.47 0.21
N ALA A 134 -4.82 8.80 0.80
CA ALA A 134 -4.95 9.95 1.67
C ALA A 134 -4.12 9.79 2.96
N ILE A 135 -4.09 8.60 3.56
CA ILE A 135 -3.24 8.29 4.72
C ILE A 135 -1.76 8.51 4.39
N GLN A 136 -1.29 7.97 3.25
CA GLN A 136 0.09 8.18 2.77
C GLN A 136 0.44 9.68 2.70
N HIS A 137 -0.37 10.47 1.99
CA HIS A 137 -0.08 11.90 1.81
C HIS A 137 -0.14 12.66 3.15
N MET A 138 -0.99 12.23 4.08
CA MET A 138 -1.02 12.79 5.43
C MET A 138 0.25 12.46 6.21
N LEU A 139 0.78 11.22 6.13
CA LEU A 139 2.04 10.83 6.76
C LEU A 139 3.24 11.62 6.20
N GLU A 140 3.30 11.81 4.88
CA GLU A 140 4.34 12.59 4.21
C GLU A 140 4.27 14.08 4.57
N ALA A 141 3.07 14.67 4.54
CA ALA A 141 2.90 16.11 4.70
C ALA A 141 2.83 16.57 6.16
N GLN A 142 2.25 15.76 7.06
CA GLN A 142 2.00 16.09 8.46
C GLN A 142 2.91 15.30 9.40
N THR A 143 4.21 15.32 9.14
CA THR A 143 5.24 14.49 9.84
C THR A 143 5.16 14.54 11.37
N LYS A 144 4.78 15.69 11.95
CA LYS A 144 4.61 15.86 13.41
C LYS A 144 3.50 15.01 14.03
N TYR A 145 2.58 14.49 13.21
CA TYR A 145 1.39 13.76 13.64
C TYR A 145 1.40 12.31 13.16
N ARG A 146 2.53 11.79 12.64
CA ARG A 146 2.68 10.38 12.27
C ARG A 146 2.30 9.43 13.41
N SER A 147 2.66 9.78 14.65
CA SER A 147 2.32 9.00 15.85
C SER A 147 0.82 8.85 16.11
N VAL A 148 -0.03 9.68 15.50
CA VAL A 148 -1.50 9.57 15.62
C VAL A 148 -2.01 8.29 14.96
N LEU A 149 -1.34 7.80 13.90
CA LEU A 149 -1.72 6.57 13.23
C LEU A 149 -1.33 5.31 14.02
N LYS A 150 -0.38 5.43 14.97
CA LYS A 150 0.22 4.28 15.67
C LYS A 150 -0.81 3.30 16.29
N PRO A 151 -1.89 3.74 16.95
CA PRO A 151 -2.91 2.83 17.48
C PRO A 151 -3.63 1.99 16.41
N HIS A 152 -3.61 2.44 15.15
CA HIS A 152 -4.34 1.84 14.03
C HIS A 152 -3.42 1.21 12.98
N VAL A 153 -2.10 1.33 13.14
CA VAL A 153 -1.12 0.96 12.12
C VAL A 153 -1.27 -0.48 11.66
N HIS A 154 -1.52 -1.41 12.59
CA HIS A 154 -1.69 -2.83 12.27
C HIS A 154 -2.89 -3.08 11.35
N ALA A 155 -4.02 -2.39 11.59
CA ALA A 155 -5.19 -2.50 10.74
C ALA A 155 -4.95 -1.89 9.35
N VAL A 156 -4.29 -0.73 9.31
CA VAL A 156 -3.94 -0.04 8.06
C VAL A 156 -3.03 -0.90 7.20
N VAL A 157 -1.95 -1.43 7.78
CA VAL A 157 -0.98 -2.27 7.06
C VAL A 157 -1.68 -3.51 6.50
N ILE A 158 -2.47 -4.23 7.31
CA ILE A 158 -3.19 -5.42 6.84
C ILE A 158 -4.12 -5.08 5.65
N GLU A 159 -4.85 -3.98 5.70
CA GLU A 159 -5.73 -3.60 4.61
C GLU A 159 -4.97 -3.15 3.37
N VAL A 160 -3.89 -2.38 3.50
CA VAL A 160 -3.04 -1.99 2.36
C VAL A 160 -2.44 -3.22 1.69
N LEU A 161 -1.95 -4.18 2.48
CA LEU A 161 -1.44 -5.45 1.97
C LEU A 161 -2.53 -6.26 1.25
N ARG A 162 -3.76 -6.29 1.77
CA ARG A 162 -4.92 -6.89 1.07
C ARG A 162 -5.24 -6.19 -0.24
N LEU A 163 -5.04 -4.88 -0.34
CA LEU A 163 -5.26 -4.12 -1.57
C LEU A 163 -4.18 -4.42 -2.63
N VAL A 164 -2.91 -4.48 -2.23
CA VAL A 164 -1.79 -4.91 -3.10
C VAL A 164 -2.08 -6.31 -3.65
N ALA A 165 -2.41 -7.24 -2.76
CA ALA A 165 -2.71 -8.64 -3.05
C ALA A 165 -3.87 -8.86 -4.02
N ARG A 166 -5.01 -8.20 -3.78
CA ARG A 166 -6.28 -8.52 -4.47
C ARG A 166 -6.51 -7.72 -5.73
N ALA A 167 -5.98 -6.51 -5.78
CA ALA A 167 -6.36 -5.55 -6.80
C ALA A 167 -5.18 -5.12 -7.67
N GLU A 168 -3.95 -5.57 -7.37
CA GLU A 168 -2.72 -5.26 -8.13
C GLU A 168 -2.59 -3.75 -8.40
N ILE A 169 -2.99 -2.95 -7.41
CA ILE A 169 -3.02 -1.50 -7.54
C ILE A 169 -1.60 -0.99 -7.30
N GLU A 170 -0.92 -0.59 -8.38
CA GLU A 170 0.45 -0.07 -8.37
C GLU A 170 0.63 1.05 -7.33
N GLU A 171 -0.38 1.91 -7.12
CA GLU A 171 -0.33 2.98 -6.15
C GLU A 171 -0.24 2.48 -4.69
N MET A 172 -0.69 1.27 -4.37
CA MET A 172 -0.64 0.74 -2.99
C MET A 172 0.76 0.34 -2.57
N THR A 173 1.65 0.01 -3.51
CA THR A 173 3.07 -0.21 -3.23
C THR A 173 3.67 1.04 -2.61
N SER A 174 3.45 2.21 -3.21
CA SER A 174 3.93 3.49 -2.67
C SER A 174 3.34 3.82 -1.28
N VAL A 175 2.08 3.43 -1.01
CA VAL A 175 1.49 3.58 0.33
C VAL A 175 2.23 2.71 1.35
N MET A 176 2.59 1.48 0.99
CA MET A 176 3.29 0.54 1.86
C MET A 176 4.72 1.00 2.17
N GLU A 177 5.43 1.56 1.19
CA GLU A 177 6.76 2.19 1.32
C GLU A 177 6.76 3.20 2.48
N VAL A 178 5.83 4.16 2.44
CA VAL A 178 5.71 5.22 3.46
C VAL A 178 5.33 4.66 4.84
N LEU A 179 4.50 3.61 4.88
CA LEU A 179 4.16 2.95 6.14
C LEU A 179 5.38 2.25 6.75
N LEU A 180 6.25 1.64 5.94
CA LEU A 180 7.47 1.00 6.42
C LEU A 180 8.51 2.00 6.93
N GLU A 181 8.65 3.16 6.27
CA GLU A 181 9.56 4.23 6.74
C GLU A 181 9.29 4.64 8.20
N ASP A 182 8.00 4.71 8.58
CA ASP A 182 7.58 5.21 9.88
C ASP A 182 7.26 4.13 10.92
N PHE A 183 6.90 2.93 10.47
CA PHE A 183 6.30 1.89 11.32
C PHE A 183 6.90 0.50 11.11
N VAL A 184 8.15 0.40 10.63
CA VAL A 184 8.85 -0.89 10.46
C VAL A 184 8.74 -1.80 11.68
N GLU A 185 8.94 -1.27 12.89
CA GLU A 185 8.86 -2.05 14.15
C GLU A 185 7.47 -2.64 14.39
N ASP A 186 6.41 -1.94 13.99
CA ASP A 186 5.02 -2.39 14.14
C ASP A 186 4.63 -3.37 13.01
N ILE A 187 5.36 -3.40 11.89
CA ILE A 187 5.10 -4.26 10.72
C ILE A 187 5.78 -5.62 10.83
N ILE A 188 6.96 -5.71 11.47
CA ILE A 188 7.66 -6.99 11.69
C ILE A 188 6.76 -8.06 12.31
N PRO A 189 5.98 -7.79 13.38
CA PRO A 189 5.06 -8.78 13.93
C PRO A 189 3.96 -9.21 12.96
N ILE A 190 3.57 -8.35 12.01
CA ILE A 190 2.58 -8.66 10.98
C ILE A 190 3.14 -9.67 9.99
N ALA A 191 4.37 -9.46 9.51
CA ALA A 191 5.05 -10.42 8.64
C ALA A 191 5.20 -11.80 9.32
N VAL A 192 5.53 -11.81 10.62
CA VAL A 192 5.58 -13.04 11.42
C VAL A 192 4.20 -13.71 11.52
N ASN A 193 3.13 -12.95 11.78
CA ASN A 193 1.77 -13.48 11.83
C ASN A 193 1.25 -13.94 10.47
N ALA A 194 1.63 -13.26 9.39
CA ALA A 194 1.30 -13.65 8.02
C ALA A 194 1.93 -15.00 7.67
N ASN A 195 3.17 -15.26 8.11
CA ASN A 195 3.78 -16.59 8.01
C ASN A 195 2.95 -17.65 8.78
N ILE A 196 2.50 -17.35 10.00
CA ILE A 196 1.62 -18.27 10.75
C ILE A 196 0.32 -18.53 9.97
N PHE A 197 -0.29 -17.49 9.40
CA PHE A 197 -1.50 -17.63 8.60
C PHE A 197 -1.26 -18.44 7.31
N LEU A 198 -0.13 -18.26 6.64
CA LEU A 198 0.29 -19.09 5.51
C LEU A 198 0.46 -20.54 5.94
N GLN A 199 1.17 -20.82 7.03
CA GLN A 199 1.34 -22.19 7.51
C GLN A 199 0.01 -22.88 7.84
N ILE A 200 -0.94 -22.15 8.43
CA ILE A 200 -2.30 -22.65 8.70
C ILE A 200 -3.06 -22.86 7.38
N SER A 201 -3.02 -21.88 6.46
CA SER A 201 -3.74 -21.95 5.19
C SER A 201 -3.23 -23.05 4.28
N LEU A 202 -1.91 -23.25 4.22
CA LEU A 202 -1.28 -24.34 3.48
C LEU A 202 -1.53 -25.72 4.12
N SER A 203 -1.99 -25.76 5.39
CA SER A 203 -2.32 -26.99 6.12
C SER A 203 -3.75 -27.51 5.92
N GLU A 204 -4.67 -26.66 5.44
CA GLU A 204 -6.07 -27.02 5.26
C GLU A 204 -6.39 -27.16 3.76
N ASN A 205 -6.78 -28.37 3.32
CA ASN A 205 -6.99 -28.78 1.91
C ASN A 205 -8.23 -28.15 1.21
N GLN A 206 -8.53 -26.86 1.43
CA GLN A 206 -9.56 -26.16 0.65
C GLN A 206 -8.88 -25.21 -0.34
N GLU A 207 -8.64 -25.72 -1.54
CA GLU A 207 -7.71 -25.18 -2.55
C GLU A 207 -8.21 -23.86 -3.19
N ASP A 208 -9.41 -23.83 -3.77
CA ASP A 208 -9.75 -22.78 -4.75
C ASP A 208 -9.91 -21.34 -4.19
N ASP A 209 -10.64 -21.14 -3.08
CA ASP A 209 -10.90 -19.78 -2.55
C ASP A 209 -9.69 -19.19 -1.81
N ARG A 210 -8.73 -20.03 -1.39
CA ARG A 210 -7.58 -19.58 -0.59
C ARG A 210 -6.35 -19.28 -1.42
N THR A 211 -6.19 -19.84 -2.61
CA THR A 211 -5.03 -19.59 -3.49
C THR A 211 -4.82 -18.09 -3.70
N VAL A 212 -5.86 -17.33 -4.03
CA VAL A 212 -5.80 -15.86 -4.21
C VAL A 212 -5.34 -15.16 -2.92
N THR A 213 -5.79 -15.64 -1.75
CA THR A 213 -5.39 -15.06 -0.46
C THR A 213 -3.94 -15.39 -0.14
N VAL A 214 -3.51 -16.63 -0.38
CA VAL A 214 -2.13 -17.08 -0.14
C VAL A 214 -1.16 -16.36 -1.06
N MET A 215 -1.41 -16.32 -2.38
CA MET A 215 -0.63 -15.56 -3.37
C MET A 215 -0.52 -14.10 -2.93
N GLY A 216 -1.64 -13.49 -2.54
CA GLY A 216 -1.67 -12.14 -2.01
C GLY A 216 -0.73 -11.89 -0.82
N ILE A 217 -0.64 -12.86 0.09
CA ILE A 217 0.26 -12.79 1.25
C ILE A 217 1.72 -13.01 0.85
N LEU A 218 2.00 -13.90 -0.11
CA LEU A 218 3.36 -14.11 -0.62
C LEU A 218 3.88 -12.86 -1.35
N THR A 219 3.08 -12.28 -2.24
CA THR A 219 3.40 -11.01 -2.94
C THR A 219 3.61 -9.86 -1.94
N THR A 220 2.78 -9.82 -0.90
CA THR A 220 2.92 -8.91 0.23
C THR A 220 4.26 -9.09 0.95
N LEU A 221 4.64 -10.32 1.28
CA LEU A 221 5.92 -10.62 1.93
C LEU A 221 7.10 -10.21 1.03
N GLY A 222 6.99 -10.44 -0.29
CA GLY A 222 7.99 -10.01 -1.27
C GLY A 222 8.14 -8.49 -1.29
N SER A 223 7.02 -7.76 -1.35
CA SER A 223 7.02 -6.30 -1.29
C SER A 223 7.66 -5.77 -0.01
N VAL A 224 7.39 -6.41 1.14
CA VAL A 224 8.02 -6.04 2.41
C VAL A 224 9.53 -6.34 2.38
N LEU A 225 9.98 -7.46 1.80
CA LEU A 225 11.41 -7.76 1.66
C LEU A 225 12.11 -6.71 0.81
N ASP A 226 11.56 -6.39 -0.36
CA ASP A 226 12.12 -5.40 -1.29
C ASP A 226 12.21 -4.02 -0.62
N MET A 227 11.22 -3.65 0.19
CA MET A 227 11.18 -2.35 0.89
C MET A 227 12.09 -2.27 2.12
N VAL A 228 12.51 -3.41 2.67
CA VAL A 228 13.33 -3.50 3.89
C VAL A 228 14.80 -3.75 3.55
N GLU A 229 15.19 -3.63 2.28
CA GLU A 229 16.55 -3.78 1.73
C GLU A 229 17.64 -3.16 2.62
N ASP A 230 17.44 -1.91 3.07
CA ASP A 230 18.44 -1.17 3.85
C ASP A 230 18.58 -1.60 5.33
N ASN A 231 17.65 -2.43 5.84
CA ASN A 231 17.59 -2.81 7.26
C ASN A 231 17.97 -4.28 7.48
N GLN A 232 19.28 -4.55 7.60
CA GLN A 232 19.82 -5.90 7.80
C GLN A 232 19.21 -6.66 9.00
N ASP A 233 18.99 -5.97 10.12
CA ASP A 233 18.39 -6.59 11.32
C ASP A 233 16.98 -7.09 11.04
N VAL A 234 16.20 -6.34 10.27
CA VAL A 234 14.83 -6.69 9.94
C VAL A 234 14.80 -7.78 8.87
N LEU A 235 15.68 -7.69 7.86
CA LEU A 235 15.85 -8.71 6.83
C LEU A 235 16.14 -10.07 7.46
N TYR A 236 17.01 -10.15 8.47
CA TYR A 236 17.32 -11.41 9.16
C TYR A 236 16.09 -12.05 9.84
N HIS A 237 15.26 -11.24 10.50
CA HIS A 237 14.05 -11.75 11.15
C HIS A 237 13.01 -12.22 10.13
N ILE A 238 12.87 -11.49 9.02
CA ILE A 238 11.94 -11.85 7.94
C ILE A 238 12.45 -13.08 7.18
N GLU A 239 13.75 -13.18 6.91
CA GLU A 239 14.40 -14.32 6.26
C GLU A 239 14.04 -15.63 6.98
N GLU A 240 14.13 -15.67 8.31
CA GLU A 240 13.78 -16.87 9.06
C GLU A 240 12.33 -17.32 8.80
N GLN A 241 11.41 -16.36 8.67
CA GLN A 241 10.00 -16.65 8.38
C GLN A 241 9.81 -17.09 6.92
N VAL A 242 10.40 -16.36 5.98
CA VAL A 242 10.33 -16.64 4.54
C VAL A 242 10.90 -18.03 4.24
N ARG A 243 12.02 -18.40 4.86
CA ARG A 243 12.61 -19.74 4.75
C ARG A 243 11.64 -20.84 5.17
N ARG A 244 10.86 -20.62 6.25
CA ARG A 244 9.84 -21.59 6.71
C ARG A 244 8.69 -21.70 5.72
N VAL A 245 8.26 -20.59 5.10
CA VAL A 245 7.23 -20.60 4.05
C VAL A 245 7.73 -21.38 2.84
N ILE A 246 8.94 -21.07 2.36
CA ILE A 246 9.55 -21.73 1.20
C ILE A 246 9.59 -23.25 1.42
N LYS A 247 10.17 -23.70 2.53
CA LYS A 247 10.22 -25.14 2.85
C LYS A 247 8.85 -25.77 2.93
N SER A 248 7.87 -25.11 3.56
CA SER A 248 6.51 -25.64 3.66
C SER A 248 5.86 -25.86 2.29
N VAL A 249 6.05 -24.94 1.34
CA VAL A 249 5.48 -25.06 -0.01
C VAL A 249 6.21 -26.14 -0.82
N LEU A 250 7.54 -26.15 -0.76
CA LEU A 250 8.37 -27.13 -1.48
C LEU A 250 8.16 -28.56 -0.97
N ASP A 251 8.10 -28.76 0.36
CA ASP A 251 7.88 -30.08 0.97
C ASP A 251 6.47 -30.63 0.68
N ARG A 252 5.47 -29.76 0.57
CA ARG A 252 4.08 -30.12 0.25
C ARG A 252 3.85 -30.33 -1.24
N GLY A 253 4.78 -29.92 -2.10
CA GLY A 253 4.66 -30.08 -3.55
C GLY A 253 3.59 -29.20 -4.20
N GLN A 254 3.30 -28.02 -3.62
CA GLN A 254 2.22 -27.14 -4.09
C GLN A 254 2.69 -26.28 -5.26
N ILE A 255 2.53 -26.80 -6.47
CA ILE A 255 3.04 -26.22 -7.72
C ILE A 255 2.49 -24.80 -7.95
N ASP A 256 1.24 -24.55 -7.60
CA ASP A 256 0.56 -23.26 -7.80
C ASP A 256 1.22 -22.08 -7.07
N TYR A 257 2.13 -22.32 -6.12
CA TYR A 257 2.83 -21.28 -5.35
C TYR A 257 4.34 -21.22 -5.63
N TYR A 258 4.85 -22.01 -6.57
CA TYR A 258 6.29 -22.08 -6.82
C TYR A 258 6.84 -20.77 -7.37
N GLU A 259 6.13 -20.09 -8.25
CA GLU A 259 6.55 -18.81 -8.83
C GLU A 259 6.78 -17.77 -7.72
N GLU A 260 5.82 -17.61 -6.80
CA GLU A 260 5.88 -16.64 -5.71
C GLU A 260 6.94 -17.02 -4.67
N VAL A 261 7.07 -18.31 -4.35
CA VAL A 261 8.05 -18.79 -3.39
C VAL A 261 9.48 -18.66 -3.91
N LEU A 262 9.68 -18.85 -5.22
CA LEU A 262 10.97 -18.62 -5.87
C LEU A 262 11.28 -17.12 -5.97
N ALA A 263 10.28 -16.28 -6.28
CA ALA A 263 10.43 -14.83 -6.23
C ALA A 263 10.82 -14.34 -4.82
N LEU A 264 10.17 -14.86 -3.77
CA LEU A 264 10.52 -14.59 -2.38
C LEU A 264 11.96 -15.03 -2.05
N ALA A 265 12.35 -16.23 -2.46
CA ALA A 265 13.71 -16.71 -2.27
C ALA A 265 14.71 -15.76 -2.95
N ASN A 266 14.40 -15.29 -4.17
CA ASN A 266 15.21 -14.33 -4.89
C ASN A 266 15.33 -12.99 -4.13
N SER A 267 14.22 -12.40 -3.67
CA SER A 267 14.23 -11.13 -2.91
C SER A 267 15.11 -11.21 -1.67
N VAL A 268 15.11 -12.35 -0.97
CA VAL A 268 15.98 -12.57 0.21
C VAL A 268 17.46 -12.64 -0.17
N ILE A 269 17.82 -13.41 -1.20
CA ILE A 269 19.23 -13.70 -1.52
C ILE A 269 19.88 -12.67 -2.45
N THR A 270 19.11 -11.72 -3.00
CA THR A 270 19.61 -10.74 -3.99
C THR A 270 20.77 -9.89 -3.43
N TYR A 271 20.81 -9.66 -2.13
CA TYR A 271 21.81 -8.77 -1.50
C TYR A 271 22.90 -9.50 -0.73
N SER A 272 22.54 -10.58 -0.03
CA SER A 272 23.46 -11.41 0.72
C SER A 272 22.86 -12.79 0.94
N ILE A 273 23.69 -13.83 0.96
CA ILE A 273 23.24 -15.21 1.19
C ILE A 273 23.64 -15.63 2.59
N SER A 274 22.64 -15.82 3.45
CA SER A 274 22.86 -16.39 4.77
C SER A 274 23.17 -17.89 4.70
N GLU A 275 23.85 -18.42 5.71
CA GLU A 275 24.15 -19.85 5.75
C GLU A 275 22.90 -20.76 5.67
N PRO A 276 21.78 -20.45 6.37
CA PRO A 276 20.54 -21.22 6.23
C PRO A 276 19.88 -21.17 4.86
N MET A 277 20.05 -20.08 4.08
CA MET A 277 19.47 -20.01 2.72
C MET A 277 20.14 -21.00 1.77
N TRP A 278 21.38 -21.41 2.02
CA TRP A 278 21.99 -22.50 1.26
C TRP A 278 21.30 -23.86 1.42
N GLU A 279 20.49 -24.08 2.47
CA GLU A 279 19.64 -25.27 2.53
C GLU A 279 18.53 -25.22 1.47
N ILE A 280 17.95 -24.02 1.26
CA ILE A 280 16.93 -23.78 0.24
C ILE A 280 17.49 -24.00 -1.17
N PHE A 281 18.77 -23.68 -1.41
CA PHE A 281 19.43 -24.00 -2.68
C PHE A 281 19.32 -25.50 -3.03
N PHE A 282 19.54 -26.40 -2.06
CA PHE A 282 19.41 -27.84 -2.30
C PHE A 282 17.96 -28.27 -2.53
N ASP A 283 17.01 -27.66 -1.83
CA ASP A 283 15.57 -27.91 -2.03
C ASP A 283 15.13 -27.49 -3.45
N ILE A 284 15.58 -26.32 -3.90
CA ILE A 284 15.36 -25.79 -5.26
C ILE A 284 16.00 -26.68 -6.32
N HIS A 285 17.24 -27.12 -6.12
CA HIS A 285 17.90 -28.03 -7.05
C HIS A 285 17.18 -29.39 -7.15
N LYS A 286 16.74 -29.94 -6.01
CA LYS A 286 15.92 -31.17 -5.99
C LYS A 286 14.60 -30.97 -6.75
N LEU A 287 13.97 -29.81 -6.60
CA LEU A 287 12.75 -29.46 -7.34
C LEU A 287 13.01 -29.45 -8.85
N ALA A 288 14.11 -28.80 -9.29
CA ALA A 288 14.50 -28.70 -10.69
C ALA A 288 14.64 -30.07 -11.37
N ILE A 289 15.23 -31.04 -10.66
CA ILE A 289 15.35 -32.43 -11.13
C ILE A 289 13.99 -33.14 -11.15
N SER A 290 13.17 -32.95 -10.11
CA SER A 290 11.93 -33.70 -9.93
C SER A 290 10.80 -33.32 -10.91
N GLN A 291 10.80 -32.07 -11.39
CA GLN A 291 9.75 -31.51 -12.27
C GLN A 291 10.15 -31.50 -13.75
N ASP A 292 11.18 -32.25 -14.16
CA ASP A 292 11.69 -32.30 -15.53
C ASP A 292 11.94 -30.91 -16.17
N GLY A 293 12.27 -29.90 -15.36
CA GLY A 293 12.54 -28.54 -15.82
C GLY A 293 11.32 -27.68 -16.18
N ILE A 294 10.07 -28.09 -15.88
CA ILE A 294 8.87 -27.28 -16.16
C ILE A 294 8.96 -25.89 -15.51
N VAL A 295 9.52 -25.81 -14.30
CA VAL A 295 9.65 -24.59 -13.49
C VAL A 295 10.98 -23.86 -13.76
N PHE A 296 11.74 -24.24 -14.80
CA PHE A 296 13.10 -23.73 -15.02
C PHE A 296 13.15 -22.21 -15.23
N VAL A 297 12.11 -21.63 -15.84
CA VAL A 297 12.02 -20.18 -16.09
C VAL A 297 12.04 -19.40 -14.76
N ASP A 298 11.32 -19.89 -13.76
CA ASP A 298 11.19 -19.24 -12.44
C ASP A 298 12.39 -19.58 -11.53
N LEU A 299 13.01 -20.75 -11.74
CA LEU A 299 14.21 -21.17 -11.02
C LEU A 299 15.46 -20.38 -11.44
N MET A 300 15.55 -19.97 -12.71
CA MET A 300 16.75 -19.36 -13.28
C MET A 300 17.22 -18.09 -12.54
N PRO A 301 16.36 -17.11 -12.23
CA PRO A 301 16.76 -15.93 -11.47
C PRO A 301 17.34 -16.29 -10.09
N VAL A 302 16.73 -17.24 -9.39
CA VAL A 302 17.15 -17.66 -8.05
C VAL A 302 18.52 -18.33 -8.10
N LEU A 303 18.71 -19.28 -9.02
CA LEU A 303 20.00 -19.95 -9.23
C LEU A 303 21.09 -18.97 -9.65
N HIS A 304 20.75 -17.99 -10.49
CA HIS A 304 21.67 -16.93 -10.86
C HIS A 304 22.12 -16.13 -9.64
N SER A 305 21.18 -15.70 -8.79
CA SER A 305 21.48 -14.95 -7.56
C SER A 305 22.36 -15.76 -6.58
N TYR A 306 22.12 -17.07 -6.42
CA TYR A 306 23.01 -17.92 -5.63
C TYR A 306 24.45 -17.92 -6.12
N LEU A 307 24.65 -17.87 -7.44
CA LEU A 307 25.98 -17.91 -8.05
C LEU A 307 26.68 -16.54 -8.04
N THR A 308 25.93 -15.45 -8.22
CA THR A 308 26.52 -14.10 -8.39
C THR A 308 26.68 -13.34 -7.07
N VAL A 309 25.82 -13.57 -6.08
CA VAL A 309 25.84 -12.82 -4.82
C VAL A 309 26.89 -13.39 -3.86
N ASP A 310 27.01 -14.71 -3.75
CA ASP A 310 27.99 -15.37 -2.88
C ASP A 310 28.73 -16.50 -3.63
N THR A 311 29.49 -16.11 -4.66
CA THR A 311 30.33 -17.03 -5.44
C THR A 311 31.33 -17.77 -4.56
N ASP A 312 31.92 -17.10 -3.58
CA ASP A 312 32.89 -17.71 -2.67
C ASP A 312 32.22 -18.77 -1.78
N GLY A 313 31.05 -18.50 -1.24
CA GLY A 313 30.23 -19.47 -0.50
C GLY A 313 29.79 -20.64 -1.37
N PHE A 314 29.42 -20.41 -2.63
CA PHE A 314 29.11 -21.49 -3.57
C PHE A 314 30.32 -22.43 -3.77
N LEU A 315 31.51 -21.87 -4.00
CA LEU A 315 32.74 -22.63 -4.23
C LEU A 315 33.31 -23.29 -2.96
N ALA A 316 32.99 -22.75 -1.77
CA ALA A 316 33.51 -23.25 -0.50
C ALA A 316 33.04 -24.66 -0.15
N ARG A 317 31.88 -25.10 -0.66
CA ARG A 317 31.33 -26.45 -0.41
C ARG A 317 31.25 -27.28 -1.68
N PRO A 318 31.96 -28.43 -1.76
CA PRO A 318 31.91 -29.32 -2.92
C PRO A 318 30.50 -29.83 -3.25
N GLU A 319 29.62 -29.91 -2.25
CA GLU A 319 28.23 -30.35 -2.42
C GLU A 319 27.40 -29.35 -3.24
N ARG A 320 27.65 -28.04 -3.07
CA ARG A 320 26.97 -26.97 -3.83
C ARG A 320 27.39 -27.00 -5.30
N LEU A 321 28.66 -27.30 -5.59
CA LEU A 321 29.19 -27.43 -6.95
C LEU A 321 28.69 -28.69 -7.69
N ARG A 322 28.30 -29.75 -6.95
CA ARG A 322 27.86 -31.02 -7.52
C ARG A 322 26.36 -31.07 -7.82
N ALA A 323 25.59 -30.20 -7.17
CA ALA A 323 24.21 -29.90 -7.51
C ALA A 323 24.23 -29.03 -8.78
#